data_AF-A0A3M0Y0M1-F1
#
_entry.id   AF-A0A3M0Y0M1-F1
#
_cell.length_a   1.000
_cell.length_b   1.000
_cell.length_c   1.000
_cell.angle_alpha   90.00
_cell.angle_beta   90.00
_cell.angle_gamma   90.00
#
_symmetry.space_group_name_H-M   'P 1'
#
loop_
_entity.id
_entity.type
_entity.pdbx_description
1 polymer ?
#
loop_
_entity_poly.entity_id
_entity_poly.type
_entity_poly.pdbx_seq_one_letter_code
_entity_poly.pdbx_strand_id
1 'polypeptide(L)'
;EDELGDLLFAIVNLARRLDIDPEAALRHSNAKFERRFRAIEAAFAARGRDLRTATLEEMEAAWQEAKRAERGSAAAKPRSPEE
;
A
#
# COMPACT_ATOMS: atom_id res chain seq x y z
N GLU A 1 -23.33 12.09 1.31
CA GLU A 1 -23.08 10.63 1.41
C GLU A 1 -23.45 9.96 0.10
N ASP A 2 -24.61 10.28 -0.46
CA ASP A 2 -25.12 9.76 -1.74
C ASP A 2 -24.11 9.82 -2.90
N GLU A 3 -23.54 10.99 -3.19
CA GLU A 3 -22.58 11.15 -4.31
C GLU A 3 -21.28 10.33 -4.13
N LEU A 4 -20.83 10.16 -2.88
CA LEU A 4 -19.69 9.30 -2.58
C LEU A 4 -20.06 7.82 -2.80
N GLY A 5 -21.28 7.44 -2.43
CA GLY A 5 -21.84 6.12 -2.69
C GLY A 5 -21.91 5.82 -4.19
N ASP A 6 -22.41 6.75 -4.99
CA ASP A 6 -22.51 6.62 -6.44
C ASP A 6 -21.13 6.52 -7.11
N LEU A 7 -20.14 7.28 -6.62
CA LEU A 7 -18.75 7.16 -7.07
C LEU A 7 -18.17 5.77 -6.76
N LEU A 8 -18.34 5.28 -5.52
CA LEU A 8 -17.89 3.95 -5.13
C LEU A 8 -18.58 2.86 -5.96
N PHE A 9 -19.88 2.99 -6.20
CA PHE A 9 -20.65 2.07 -7.05
C PHE A 9 -20.16 2.10 -8.51
N ALA A 10 -19.88 3.27 -9.06
CA ALA A 10 -19.31 3.42 -10.40
C ALA A 10 -17.94 2.74 -10.51
N ILE A 11 -17.06 2.89 -9.51
CA ILE A 11 -15.74 2.25 -9.45
C ILE A 11 -15.87 0.72 -9.40
N VAL A 12 -16.78 0.20 -8.57
CA VAL A 12 -17.05 -1.24 -8.46
C VAL A 12 -17.55 -1.79 -9.80
N ASN A 13 -18.43 -1.08 -10.49
CA ASN A 13 -18.91 -1.49 -11.82
C ASN A 13 -17.83 -1.39 -12.89
N LEU A 14 -16.92 -0.42 -12.80
CA LEU A 14 -15.76 -0.35 -13.68
C LEU A 14 -14.85 -1.56 -13.47
N ALA A 15 -14.54 -1.94 -12.23
CA ALA A 15 -13.73 -3.12 -11.93
C ALA A 15 -14.33 -4.39 -12.56
N ARG A 16 -15.65 -4.60 -12.42
CA ARG A 16 -16.35 -5.73 -13.05
C ARG A 16 -16.26 -5.73 -14.57
N ARG A 17 -16.38 -4.57 -15.23
CA ARG A 17 -16.22 -4.45 -16.70
C ARG A 17 -14.81 -4.76 -17.19
N LEU A 18 -13.83 -4.68 -16.31
CA LEU A 18 -12.43 -5.00 -16.58
C LEU A 18 -12.05 -6.41 -16.11
N ASP A 19 -13.03 -7.24 -15.73
CA ASP A 19 -12.84 -8.58 -15.16
C ASP A 19 -11.94 -8.60 -13.90
N ILE A 20 -11.96 -7.50 -13.14
CA ILE A 20 -11.26 -7.36 -11.85
C ILE A 20 -12.26 -7.59 -10.73
N ASP A 21 -11.93 -8.48 -9.79
CA ASP A 21 -12.66 -8.59 -8.52
C ASP A 21 -12.36 -7.35 -7.65
N PRO A 22 -13.34 -6.47 -7.42
CA PRO A 22 -13.13 -5.23 -6.66
C PRO A 22 -12.78 -5.48 -5.19
N GLU A 23 -13.33 -6.54 -4.58
CA GLU A 23 -13.04 -6.88 -3.19
C GLU A 23 -11.60 -7.38 -3.05
N ALA A 24 -11.19 -8.29 -3.93
CA ALA A 24 -9.82 -8.80 -3.95
C ALA A 24 -8.81 -7.68 -4.24
N ALA A 25 -9.12 -6.79 -5.18
CA ALA A 25 -8.28 -5.63 -5.50
C ALA A 25 -8.13 -4.68 -4.30
N LEU A 26 -9.23 -4.37 -3.60
CA LEU A 26 -9.18 -3.53 -2.41
C LEU A 26 -8.39 -4.21 -1.28
N ARG A 27 -8.62 -5.50 -1.05
CA ARG A 27 -7.89 -6.30 -0.05
C ARG A 27 -6.38 -6.29 -0.33
N HIS A 28 -5.98 -6.46 -1.59
CA HIS A 28 -4.57 -6.37 -1.98
C HIS A 28 -3.98 -4.98 -1.74
N SER A 29 -4.74 -3.92 -2.04
CA SER A 29 -4.31 -2.54 -1.79
C SER A 29 -4.13 -2.27 -0.29
N ASN A 30 -5.05 -2.75 0.55
CA ASN A 30 -4.97 -2.64 2.01
C ASN A 30 -3.73 -3.36 2.56
N ALA A 31 -3.47 -4.60 2.12
CA ALA A 31 -2.29 -5.35 2.53
C ALA A 31 -0.97 -4.63 2.12
N LYS A 32 -0.96 -4.00 0.95
CA LYS A 32 0.18 -3.17 0.48
C LYS A 32 0.35 -1.92 1.34
N PHE A 33 -0.74 -1.26 1.72
CA PHE A 33 -0.70 -0.12 2.63
C PHE A 33 -0.13 -0.54 3.99
N GLU A 34 -0.65 -1.62 4.57
CA GLU A 34 -0.21 -2.16 5.86
C GLU A 34 1.29 -2.47 5.88
N ARG A 35 1.80 -3.19 4.86
CA ARG A 35 3.24 -3.50 4.78
C ARG A 35 4.11 -2.25 4.77
N ARG A 36 3.71 -1.22 4.01
CA ARG A 36 4.46 0.04 3.93
C ARG A 36 4.37 0.81 5.23
N PHE A 37 3.19 0.85 5.84
CA PHE A 37 3.00 1.54 7.12
C PHE A 37 3.84 0.90 8.23
N ARG A 38 3.89 -0.43 8.31
CA ARG A 38 4.78 -1.14 9.24
C ARG A 38 6.25 -0.83 9.02
N ALA A 39 6.69 -0.68 7.76
CA ALA A 39 8.06 -0.29 7.45
C ALA A 39 8.37 1.15 7.91
N ILE A 40 7.39 2.06 7.80
CA ILE A 40 7.50 3.43 8.33
C ILE A 40 7.60 3.40 9.86
N GLU A 41 6.72 2.66 10.54
CA GLU A 41 6.77 2.49 12.00
C GLU A 41 8.14 1.98 12.47
N ALA A 42 8.67 0.96 11.79
CA ALA A 42 10.00 0.42 12.08
C ALA A 42 11.12 1.45 11.84
N ALA A 43 11.04 2.23 10.76
CA ALA A 43 12.02 3.26 10.45
C ALA A 43 12.04 4.40 11.49
N PHE A 44 10.86 4.79 11.99
CA PHE A 44 10.75 5.79 13.06
C PHE A 44 11.26 5.25 14.40
N ALA A 45 10.87 4.03 14.76
CA ALA A 45 11.35 3.36 15.98
C ALA A 45 12.88 3.22 15.99
N ALA A 46 13.49 2.83 14.86
CA ALA A 46 14.95 2.71 14.72
C ALA A 46 15.69 4.05 14.89
N ARG A 47 15.02 5.17 14.59
CA ARG A 47 15.55 6.54 14.76
C ARG A 47 15.23 7.12 16.14
N GLY A 48 14.60 6.34 17.03
CA GLY A 48 14.17 6.79 18.36
C GLY A 48 13.11 7.90 18.31
N ARG A 49 12.33 7.98 17.22
CA ARG A 49 11.29 9.02 17.05
C ARG A 49 9.89 8.43 17.13
N ASP A 50 8.97 9.21 17.67
CA ASP A 50 7.55 8.89 17.69
C ASP A 50 6.92 9.26 16.33
N LEU A 51 6.17 8.32 15.76
CA LEU A 51 5.43 8.55 14.52
C LEU A 51 4.32 9.58 14.69
N ARG A 52 3.75 9.70 15.89
CA ARG A 52 2.66 10.65 16.19
C ARG A 52 3.08 12.11 16.13
N THR A 53 4.39 12.36 16.26
CA THR A 53 4.97 13.70 16.15
C THR A 53 5.57 13.98 14.77
N ALA A 54 5.44 13.04 13.83
CA ALA A 54 5.96 13.20 12.48
C ALA A 54 5.19 14.27 11.71
N THR A 55 5.90 15.09 10.94
CA THR A 55 5.24 15.98 9.98
C THR A 55 4.74 15.18 8.78
N LEU A 56 3.82 15.78 8.00
CA LEU A 56 3.34 15.17 6.76
C LEU A 56 4.49 14.90 5.77
N GLU A 57 5.47 15.80 5.72
CA GLU A 57 6.65 15.70 4.85
C GLU A 57 7.55 14.52 5.26
N GLU A 58 7.74 14.32 6.57
CA GLU A 58 8.51 13.20 7.09
C GLU A 58 7.81 11.86 6.84
N MET A 59 6.48 11.83 7.01
CA MET A 59 5.66 10.67 6.71
C MET A 59 5.73 10.31 5.21
N GLU A 60 5.62 11.30 4.33
CA GLU A 60 5.74 11.12 2.88
C GLU A 60 7.14 10.63 2.49
N ALA A 61 8.20 11.20 3.06
CA ALA A 61 9.57 10.76 2.82
C ALA A 61 9.77 9.28 3.21
N ALA A 62 9.30 8.90 4.40
CA ALA A 62 9.35 7.52 4.87
C ALA A 62 8.47 6.58 4.02
N TRP A 63 7.33 7.05 3.54
CA TRP A 63 6.46 6.29 2.64
C TRP A 63 7.13 5.99 1.30
N GLN A 64 7.80 6.98 0.71
CA GLN A 64 8.55 6.77 -0.53
C GLN A 64 9.75 5.83 -0.32
N GLU A 65 10.40 5.88 0.85
CA GLU A 65 11.45 4.94 1.24
C GLU A 65 10.90 3.49 1.32
N ALA A 66 9.80 3.28 2.05
CA ALA A 66 9.15 1.98 2.16
C ALA A 66 8.70 1.43 0.79
N LYS A 67 8.16 2.28 -0.08
CA LYS A 67 7.76 1.91 -1.45
C LYS A 67 8.96 1.48 -2.30
N ARG A 68 10.12 2.13 -2.17
CA ARG A 68 11.36 1.75 -2.87
C ARG A 68 11.89 0.41 -2.35
N ALA A 69 11.90 0.20 -1.04
CA ALA A 69 12.36 -1.05 -0.43
C ALA A 69 11.48 -2.26 -0.84
N GLU A 70 10.16 -2.08 -0.90
CA GLU A 70 9.23 -3.11 -1.38
C GLU A 70 9.48 -3.48 -2.85
N ARG A 71 9.71 -2.48 -3.72
CA ARG A 71 10.01 -2.71 -5.15
C ARG A 71 11.36 -3.38 -5.36
N GLY A 72 12.37 -3.01 -4.58
CA GLY A 72 13.68 -3.68 -4.60
C GLY A 72 13.60 -5.13 -4.14
N SER A 73 12.76 -5.43 -3.13
CA SER A 73 12.54 -6.79 -2.64
C SER A 73 11.77 -7.66 -3.64
N ALA A 74 10.82 -7.09 -4.39
CA ALA A 74 10.09 -7.80 -5.45
C ALA A 74 11.00 -8.22 -6.63
N ALA A 75 12.05 -7.45 -6.92
CA ALA A 75 13.05 -7.78 -7.93
C ALA A 75 14.06 -8.86 -7.48
N ALA A 76 14.16 -9.11 -6.18
CA ALA A 76 15.09 -10.06 -5.57
C ALA A 76 14.49 -11.45 -5.28
N LYS A 77 13.20 -11.68 -5.62
CA LYS A 77 12.62 -13.02 -5.48
C LYS A 77 13.26 -13.93 -6.54
N PRO A 78 14.07 -14.95 -6.15
CA PRO A 78 14.61 -15.87 -7.14
C PRO A 78 13.43 -16.57 -7.82
N ARG A 79 13.43 -16.63 -9.16
CA ARG A 79 12.59 -17.60 -9.87
C ARG A 79 13.06 -18.96 -9.40
N SER A 80 12.28 -19.61 -8.55
CA SER A 80 12.44 -21.04 -8.29
C SER A 80 12.32 -21.76 -9.63
N PRO A 81 13.34 -22.52 -10.05
CA PRO A 81 13.21 -23.46 -11.15
C PRO A 81 12.58 -24.72 -10.59
N GLU A 82 11.28 -24.94 -10.81
CA GLU A 82 10.58 -26.23 -10.80
C GLU A 82 9.07 -25.98 -10.80
N GLU A 83 8.47 -26.06 -11.99
CA GLU A 83 7.24 -26.79 -12.36
C GLU A 83 7.08 -26.73 -13.89
#